data_AF-A0A936PWB8-F1
#
_entry.id   AF-A0A936PWB8-F1
#
_cell.length_a   1.000
_cell.length_b   1.000
_cell.length_c   1.000
_cell.angle_alpha   90.00
_cell.angle_beta   90.00
_cell.angle_gamma   90.00
#
_symmetry.space_group_name_H-M   'P 1'
#
loop_
_entity.id
_entity.type
_entity.pdbx_description
1 polymer ?
#
loop_
_entity_poly.entity_id
_entity_poly.type
_entity_poly.pdbx_seq_one_letter_code
_entity_poly.pdbx_strand_id
1 'polypeptide(L)'
;MECHTMMIAMSLGVAQTDRPTSIGSIDHETLPLRCHWEREEDAEQCTGVLEHAATSWALQVDQAGFVAPVPDSDGLVDFYLSHVSGGGAYASCSTWDDTDPTDDLTGCPGYVVLSPGLTDEYMPTYVAHEFNHVLQYGIDYNEPTYPVWEGIASAFEIWTFPDDIQLTIDYSFSDFQSAPWAGLLNQGAYLWPRFKMGGSYEYSVAIWALHLDHHFGDGGGSSAAALWLALAQRGANTVDVIDGLDVVTGDWRDSLLSLSAERILLGSADAPEWLPQQQTQLQLTIDGAYTQADLPLTHQPTIMPYSTGAVYVSVTGIEGAVDIEVEADDGQWGVVVARGAELSGRRRRRCGGRARGHRRGAGQPRPRPLRHHRRLEGPHRQPTRRPAAHHRGRGARRHGRHGKYGRHRRHRPPRRQRRGAG
;
A
#
# COMPACT_ATOMS: atom_id res chain seq x y z
N MET A 1 -9.78 25.54 5.82
CA MET A 1 -8.98 24.48 6.44
C MET A 1 -7.90 24.17 5.42
N GLU A 2 -6.68 24.67 5.64
CA GLU A 2 -5.55 24.34 4.78
C GLU A 2 -5.14 22.91 5.15
N CYS A 3 -5.25 21.96 4.22
CA CYS A 3 -4.65 20.65 4.39
C CYS A 3 -3.14 20.86 4.38
N HIS A 4 -2.53 20.95 5.56
CA HIS A 4 -1.10 20.84 5.67
C HIS A 4 -0.75 19.36 5.58
N THR A 5 -0.56 18.86 4.37
CA THR A 5 0.16 17.60 4.15
C THR A 5 1.55 17.85 4.70
N MET A 6 1.84 17.25 5.85
CA MET A 6 3.18 17.29 6.42
C MET A 6 4.06 16.54 5.44
N MET A 7 4.87 17.25 4.65
CA MET A 7 5.95 16.64 3.86
C MET A 7 6.93 16.05 4.86
N ILE A 8 6.78 14.75 5.11
CA ILE A 8 7.74 13.99 5.91
C ILE A 8 8.78 13.50 4.91
N ALA A 9 9.96 14.11 4.93
CA ALA A 9 11.12 13.53 4.27
C ALA A 9 11.47 12.24 5.01
N MET A 10 11.09 11.10 4.44
CA MET A 10 11.57 9.80 4.88
C MET A 10 13.09 9.78 4.66
N SER A 11 13.83 9.97 5.75
CA SER A 11 15.19 9.43 5.82
C SER A 11 15.03 7.94 6.13
N LEU A 12 14.63 7.13 5.13
CA LEU A 12 14.92 5.70 5.16
C LEU A 12 16.39 5.58 5.56
N GLY A 13 16.63 4.94 6.70
CA GLY A 13 17.92 5.01 7.39
C GLY A 13 19.05 4.64 6.44
N VAL A 14 19.84 5.64 6.02
CA VAL A 14 20.98 5.51 5.11
C VAL A 14 20.64 4.63 3.90
N ALA A 15 20.10 5.22 2.83
CA ALA A 15 20.10 4.61 1.51
C ALA A 15 21.42 3.85 1.30
N GLN A 16 21.35 2.51 1.31
CA GLN A 16 22.51 1.70 0.95
C GLN A 16 22.66 1.90 -0.55
N THR A 17 23.48 2.85 -0.95
CA THR A 17 23.76 3.12 -2.37
C THR A 17 24.61 2.01 -2.99
N ASP A 18 25.28 1.23 -2.14
CA ASP A 18 26.12 0.14 -2.58
C ASP A 18 25.33 -1.16 -2.53
N ARG A 19 25.15 -1.77 -3.70
CA ARG A 19 24.60 -3.12 -3.82
C ARG A 19 25.41 -4.12 -2.98
N PRO A 20 24.78 -5.18 -2.44
CA PRO A 20 25.50 -6.23 -1.75
C PRO A 20 26.59 -6.86 -2.64
N THR A 21 27.69 -7.28 -2.03
CA THR A 21 28.73 -8.04 -2.73
C THR A 21 28.22 -9.44 -3.05
N SER A 22 28.54 -9.97 -4.23
CA SER A 22 28.25 -11.34 -4.63
C SER A 22 29.47 -12.05 -5.18
N ILE A 23 29.48 -13.39 -5.08
CA ILE A 23 30.53 -14.25 -5.65
C ILE A 23 30.04 -15.02 -6.89
N GLY A 24 28.73 -15.04 -7.13
CA GLY A 24 28.10 -15.67 -8.28
C GLY A 24 26.65 -15.21 -8.45
N SER A 25 26.07 -15.55 -9.60
CA SER A 25 24.68 -15.27 -9.93
C SER A 25 24.11 -16.30 -10.92
N ILE A 26 22.79 -16.40 -10.97
CA ILE A 26 22.03 -17.09 -12.01
C ILE A 26 20.90 -16.18 -12.53
N ASP A 27 20.59 -16.32 -13.80
CA ASP A 27 19.54 -15.55 -14.49
C ASP A 27 18.31 -16.45 -14.67
N HIS A 28 17.11 -15.87 -14.58
CA HIS A 28 15.88 -16.57 -14.94
C HIS A 28 15.85 -16.82 -16.46
N GLU A 29 15.28 -17.95 -16.90
CA GLU A 29 15.38 -18.37 -18.31
C GLU A 29 14.64 -17.45 -19.28
N THR A 30 13.56 -16.80 -18.83
CA THR A 30 12.62 -16.08 -19.70
C THR A 30 12.25 -14.67 -19.24
N LEU A 31 12.56 -14.31 -18.00
CA LEU A 31 12.19 -13.03 -17.40
C LEU A 31 13.47 -12.24 -17.10
N PRO A 32 13.42 -10.90 -17.06
CA PRO A 32 14.59 -10.07 -16.80
C PRO A 32 14.94 -10.07 -15.31
N LEU A 33 15.21 -11.25 -14.73
CA LEU A 33 15.47 -11.45 -13.31
C LEU A 33 16.83 -12.14 -13.14
N ARG A 34 17.58 -11.71 -12.13
CA ARG A 34 18.84 -12.34 -11.72
C ARG A 34 18.90 -12.48 -10.21
N CYS A 35 19.40 -13.60 -9.73
CA CYS A 35 19.68 -13.83 -8.32
C CYS A 35 21.19 -13.99 -8.09
N HIS A 36 21.72 -13.21 -7.16
CA HIS A 36 23.11 -13.20 -6.72
C HIS A 36 23.22 -13.83 -5.34
N TRP A 37 24.37 -14.47 -5.06
CA TRP A 37 24.65 -14.99 -3.72
C TRP A 37 26.00 -14.53 -3.18
N GLU A 38 26.06 -14.32 -1.87
CA GLU A 38 27.26 -13.93 -1.14
C GLU A 38 28.15 -15.15 -0.79
N ARG A 39 27.57 -16.34 -0.60
CA ARG A 39 28.27 -17.58 -0.24
C ARG A 39 27.85 -18.75 -1.13
N GLU A 40 28.79 -19.65 -1.40
CA GLU A 40 28.56 -20.79 -2.30
C GLU A 40 27.42 -21.71 -1.83
N GLU A 41 27.26 -21.83 -0.51
CA GLU A 41 26.19 -22.62 0.11
C GLU A 41 24.77 -22.06 -0.14
N ASP A 42 24.66 -20.77 -0.46
CA ASP A 42 23.39 -20.09 -0.73
C ASP A 42 22.98 -20.19 -2.22
N ALA A 43 23.85 -20.71 -3.09
CA ALA A 43 23.65 -20.70 -4.54
C ALA A 43 22.40 -21.48 -5.01
N GLU A 44 22.09 -22.60 -4.37
CA GLU A 44 20.92 -23.42 -4.74
C GLU A 44 19.58 -22.71 -4.43
N GLN A 45 19.56 -21.87 -3.38
CA GLN A 45 18.36 -21.12 -2.97
C GLN A 45 17.93 -20.08 -4.02
N CYS A 46 18.86 -19.58 -4.83
CA CYS A 46 18.54 -18.62 -5.89
C CYS A 46 17.53 -19.14 -6.92
N THR A 47 17.47 -20.46 -7.16
CA THR A 47 16.46 -21.03 -8.06
C THR A 47 15.05 -20.79 -7.52
N GLY A 48 14.84 -21.06 -6.22
CA GLY A 48 13.55 -20.81 -5.56
C GLY A 48 13.18 -19.34 -5.54
N VAL A 49 14.14 -18.45 -5.24
CA VAL A 49 13.93 -16.99 -5.28
C VAL A 49 13.43 -16.53 -6.65
N LEU A 50 14.06 -17.01 -7.73
CA LEU A 50 13.67 -16.63 -9.10
C LEU A 50 12.29 -17.16 -9.48
N GLU A 51 11.88 -18.35 -9.03
CA GLU A 51 10.53 -18.88 -9.28
C GLU A 51 9.45 -18.10 -8.50
N HIS A 52 9.73 -17.71 -7.26
CA HIS A 52 8.83 -16.83 -6.50
C HIS A 52 8.74 -15.44 -7.12
N ALA A 53 9.85 -14.89 -7.61
CA ALA A 53 9.88 -13.61 -8.32
C ALA A 53 9.15 -13.69 -9.66
N ALA A 54 9.24 -14.82 -10.38
CA ALA A 54 8.47 -15.07 -11.61
C ALA A 54 6.96 -15.13 -11.34
N THR A 55 6.56 -15.78 -10.25
CA THR A 55 5.15 -15.80 -9.80
C THR A 55 4.67 -14.39 -9.45
N SER A 56 5.49 -13.62 -8.75
CA SER A 56 5.22 -12.22 -8.40
C SER A 56 5.15 -11.33 -9.64
N TRP A 57 6.01 -11.54 -10.64
CA TRP A 57 5.93 -10.83 -11.93
C TRP A 57 4.60 -11.09 -12.63
N ALA A 58 4.22 -12.37 -12.76
CA ALA A 58 2.99 -12.76 -13.46
C ALA A 58 1.74 -12.15 -12.80
N LEU A 59 1.70 -12.09 -11.46
CA LEU A 59 0.59 -11.43 -10.79
C LEU A 59 0.70 -9.90 -10.86
N GLN A 60 1.78 -9.33 -10.34
CA GLN A 60 1.86 -7.89 -10.06
C GLN A 60 1.99 -7.06 -11.35
N VAL A 61 2.78 -7.54 -12.31
CA VAL A 61 3.00 -6.84 -13.59
C VAL A 61 1.91 -7.24 -14.59
N ASP A 62 1.75 -8.54 -14.86
CA ASP A 62 0.92 -8.96 -15.99
C ASP A 62 -0.59 -8.95 -15.69
N GLN A 63 -0.99 -9.23 -14.44
CA GLN A 63 -2.40 -9.25 -14.04
C GLN A 63 -2.86 -7.94 -13.37
N ALA A 64 -2.19 -7.51 -12.30
CA ALA A 64 -2.58 -6.32 -11.54
C ALA A 64 -2.27 -5.02 -12.30
N GLY A 65 -1.31 -5.04 -13.23
CA GLY A 65 -1.03 -3.92 -14.12
C GLY A 65 -0.07 -2.88 -13.55
N PHE A 66 0.83 -3.26 -12.63
CA PHE A 66 1.99 -2.43 -12.34
C PHE A 66 2.84 -2.24 -13.60
N VAL A 67 3.46 -1.07 -13.71
CA VAL A 67 4.51 -0.85 -14.72
C VAL A 67 5.66 -1.80 -14.40
N ALA A 68 6.20 -2.45 -15.43
CA ALA A 68 7.35 -3.33 -15.25
C ALA A 68 8.52 -2.57 -14.58
N PRO A 69 9.36 -3.25 -13.78
CA PRO A 69 10.51 -2.64 -13.12
C PRO A 69 11.37 -1.82 -14.09
N VAL A 70 11.88 -0.69 -13.61
CA VAL A 70 12.93 0.04 -14.32
C VAL A 70 14.17 -0.86 -14.33
N PRO A 71 14.66 -1.26 -15.51
CA PRO A 71 15.75 -2.21 -15.59
C PRO A 71 17.07 -1.57 -15.19
N ASP A 72 17.98 -2.39 -14.67
CA ASP A 72 19.37 -2.00 -14.50
C ASP A 72 20.08 -1.79 -15.84
N SER A 73 21.34 -1.34 -15.77
CA SER A 73 22.17 -1.08 -16.97
C SER A 73 22.38 -2.31 -17.87
N ASP A 74 22.17 -3.52 -17.34
CA ASP A 74 22.24 -4.78 -18.07
C ASP A 74 20.85 -5.33 -18.46
N GLY A 75 19.77 -4.62 -18.14
CA GLY A 75 18.41 -4.97 -18.52
C GLY A 75 17.67 -5.86 -17.51
N LEU A 76 18.23 -6.11 -16.32
CA LEU A 76 17.71 -7.08 -15.36
C LEU A 76 17.27 -6.41 -14.06
N VAL A 77 16.48 -7.15 -13.27
CA VAL A 77 16.15 -6.86 -11.88
C VAL A 77 16.93 -7.83 -11.00
N ASP A 78 17.68 -7.30 -10.06
CA ASP A 78 18.58 -8.08 -9.23
C ASP A 78 17.98 -8.41 -7.86
N PHE A 79 18.10 -9.68 -7.48
CA PHE A 79 17.85 -10.22 -6.15
C PHE A 79 19.19 -10.65 -5.54
N TYR A 80 19.42 -10.33 -4.27
CA TYR A 80 20.64 -10.67 -3.56
C TYR A 80 20.34 -11.51 -2.34
N LEU A 81 20.91 -12.72 -2.27
CA LEU A 81 21.02 -13.49 -1.04
C LEU A 81 22.23 -12.99 -0.24
N SER A 82 21.97 -12.19 0.81
CA SER A 82 23.02 -11.55 1.61
C SER A 82 22.75 -11.57 3.12
N HIS A 83 23.83 -11.72 3.89
CA HIS A 83 23.79 -11.83 5.35
C HIS A 83 23.81 -10.47 6.08
N VAL A 84 23.61 -9.37 5.34
CA VAL A 84 23.60 -8.00 5.89
C VAL A 84 22.21 -7.49 6.28
N SER A 85 21.13 -8.23 6.01
CA SER A 85 19.76 -7.77 6.27
C SER A 85 19.38 -7.92 7.76
N GLY A 86 19.12 -6.78 8.42
CA GLY A 86 18.68 -6.74 9.82
C GLY A 86 17.21 -7.09 10.04
N GLY A 87 16.42 -7.27 8.97
CA GLY A 87 14.96 -7.45 8.99
C GLY A 87 14.42 -8.60 8.14
N GLY A 88 15.28 -9.51 7.67
CA GLY A 88 14.87 -10.61 6.79
C GLY A 88 14.99 -10.25 5.32
N ALA A 89 14.41 -9.14 4.87
CA ALA A 89 14.62 -8.62 3.52
C ALA A 89 14.50 -7.10 3.46
N TYR A 90 14.83 -6.52 2.30
CA TYR A 90 14.50 -5.14 1.91
C TYR A 90 14.65 -4.95 0.39
N ALA A 91 13.99 -3.93 -0.15
CA ALA A 91 14.24 -3.39 -1.48
C ALA A 91 14.85 -1.98 -1.41
N SER A 92 15.64 -1.61 -2.43
CA SER A 92 16.24 -0.28 -2.49
C SER A 92 16.40 0.21 -3.93
N CYS A 93 16.30 1.53 -4.12
CA CYS A 93 16.81 2.21 -5.30
C CYS A 93 18.33 2.09 -5.41
N SER A 94 18.82 1.85 -6.62
CA SER A 94 20.26 1.75 -6.92
C SER A 94 20.95 3.11 -6.93
N THR A 95 20.31 4.11 -7.51
CA THR A 95 20.94 5.42 -7.79
C THR A 95 20.24 6.58 -7.07
N TRP A 96 18.94 6.45 -6.77
CA TRP A 96 18.07 7.55 -6.33
C TRP A 96 18.04 8.73 -7.32
N ASP A 97 18.46 8.45 -8.56
CA ASP A 97 18.34 9.33 -9.70
C ASP A 97 17.18 8.84 -10.56
N ASP A 98 16.32 9.77 -10.97
CA ASP A 98 15.25 9.51 -11.91
C ASP A 98 15.80 9.04 -13.26
N THR A 99 15.32 7.87 -13.69
CA THR A 99 15.87 7.15 -14.85
C THR A 99 15.42 7.77 -16.16
N ASP A 100 14.17 8.23 -16.22
CA ASP A 100 13.63 8.93 -17.38
C ASP A 100 12.88 10.20 -16.93
N PRO A 101 13.58 11.34 -16.82
CA PRO A 101 12.96 12.60 -16.40
C PRO A 101 11.97 13.20 -17.41
N THR A 102 11.57 12.43 -18.44
CA THR A 102 10.63 12.86 -19.48
C THR A 102 9.30 12.10 -19.47
N ASP A 103 9.13 11.08 -18.62
CA ASP A 103 7.91 10.27 -18.54
C ASP A 103 6.92 10.72 -17.44
N ASP A 104 7.21 11.84 -16.77
CA ASP A 104 6.49 12.38 -15.61
C ASP A 104 6.47 11.44 -14.38
N LEU A 105 7.36 10.45 -14.32
CA LEU A 105 7.58 9.63 -13.14
C LEU A 105 8.84 10.10 -12.40
N THR A 106 9.06 9.58 -11.19
CA THR A 106 10.36 9.69 -10.54
C THR A 106 10.82 8.29 -10.17
N GLY A 107 11.15 7.51 -11.21
CA GLY A 107 11.43 6.09 -11.12
C GLY A 107 12.93 5.79 -11.08
N CYS A 108 13.34 4.79 -10.30
CA CYS A 108 14.72 4.34 -10.22
C CYS A 108 14.83 2.82 -10.50
N PRO A 109 16.00 2.30 -10.93
CA PRO A 109 16.23 0.86 -10.94
C PRO A 109 16.34 0.35 -9.50
N GLY A 110 15.47 -0.58 -9.14
CA GLY A 110 15.43 -1.20 -7.82
C GLY A 110 16.07 -2.57 -7.79
N TYR A 111 16.52 -2.98 -6.60
CA TYR A 111 16.96 -4.35 -6.33
C TYR A 111 16.37 -4.86 -5.01
N VAL A 112 16.33 -6.17 -4.86
CA VAL A 112 15.85 -6.87 -3.66
C VAL A 112 17.02 -7.53 -2.94
N VAL A 113 17.02 -7.49 -1.61
CA VAL A 113 17.98 -8.21 -0.76
C VAL A 113 17.22 -9.08 0.23
N LEU A 114 17.54 -10.36 0.24
CA LEU A 114 16.92 -11.39 1.05
C LEU A 114 17.98 -12.01 1.97
N SER A 115 17.60 -12.28 3.21
CA SER A 115 18.38 -13.09 4.14
C SER A 115 18.32 -14.55 3.72
N PRO A 116 19.46 -15.23 3.54
CA PRO A 116 19.47 -16.67 3.26
C PRO A 116 18.88 -17.51 4.41
N GLY A 117 18.76 -16.93 5.62
CA GLY A 117 18.16 -17.57 6.78
C GLY A 117 16.62 -17.57 6.80
N LEU A 118 15.95 -16.97 5.81
CA LEU A 118 14.51 -17.11 5.64
C LEU A 118 14.18 -18.57 5.32
N THR A 119 13.18 -19.14 5.99
CA THR A 119 12.72 -20.50 5.69
C THR A 119 11.93 -20.52 4.38
N ASP A 120 11.77 -21.71 3.80
CA ASP A 120 10.94 -21.92 2.61
C ASP A 120 9.49 -21.46 2.79
N GLU A 121 9.01 -21.36 4.03
CA GLU A 121 7.68 -20.86 4.38
C GLU A 121 7.57 -19.33 4.26
N TYR A 122 8.63 -18.58 4.59
CA TYR A 122 8.62 -17.10 4.51
C TYR A 122 9.16 -16.56 3.20
N MET A 123 10.04 -17.31 2.52
CA MET A 123 10.68 -16.83 1.29
C MET A 123 9.68 -16.34 0.21
N PRO A 124 8.56 -17.04 -0.06
CA PRO A 124 7.61 -16.60 -1.10
C PRO A 124 7.02 -15.21 -0.82
N THR A 125 6.52 -14.99 0.41
CA THR A 125 5.87 -13.73 0.77
C THR A 125 6.86 -12.57 0.79
N TYR A 126 8.06 -12.77 1.35
CA TYR A 126 9.11 -11.75 1.33
C TYR A 126 9.56 -11.41 -0.11
N VAL A 127 9.66 -12.39 -1.00
CA VAL A 127 9.95 -12.12 -2.42
C VAL A 127 8.83 -11.29 -3.06
N ALA A 128 7.56 -11.63 -2.83
CA ALA A 128 6.44 -10.85 -3.36
C ALA A 128 6.41 -9.41 -2.82
N HIS A 129 6.64 -9.24 -1.51
CA HIS A 129 6.66 -7.94 -0.83
C HIS A 129 7.75 -7.04 -1.40
N GLU A 130 8.99 -7.51 -1.40
CA GLU A 130 10.12 -6.71 -1.84
C GLU A 130 10.12 -6.48 -3.36
N PHE A 131 9.62 -7.45 -4.14
CA PHE A 131 9.41 -7.24 -5.57
C PHE A 131 8.38 -6.13 -5.82
N ASN A 132 7.32 -6.03 -5.00
CA ASN A 132 6.38 -4.93 -5.10
C ASN A 132 7.06 -3.58 -4.87
N HIS A 133 7.93 -3.48 -3.87
CA HIS A 133 8.71 -2.26 -3.65
C HIS A 133 9.59 -1.89 -4.86
N VAL A 134 10.17 -2.86 -5.57
CA VAL A 134 10.89 -2.57 -6.84
C VAL A 134 9.95 -1.97 -7.89
N LEU A 135 8.71 -2.45 -8.01
CA LEU A 135 7.71 -1.86 -8.91
C LEU A 135 7.31 -0.45 -8.48
N GLN A 136 7.14 -0.25 -7.17
CA GLN A 136 6.83 1.05 -6.58
C GLN A 136 7.94 2.07 -6.85
N TYR A 137 9.20 1.68 -6.62
CA TYR A 137 10.40 2.47 -6.95
C TYR A 137 10.53 2.77 -8.44
N GLY A 138 10.06 1.88 -9.31
CA GLY A 138 10.04 2.10 -10.75
C GLY A 138 9.05 3.18 -11.20
N ILE A 139 8.06 3.51 -10.37
CA ILE A 139 7.05 4.55 -10.63
C ILE A 139 7.40 5.83 -9.87
N ASP A 140 7.71 5.71 -8.58
CA ASP A 140 7.94 6.86 -7.72
C ASP A 140 8.68 6.47 -6.43
N TYR A 141 9.94 6.86 -6.32
CA TYR A 141 10.71 6.71 -5.08
C TYR A 141 10.55 7.87 -4.07
N ASN A 142 9.77 8.90 -4.40
CA ASN A 142 9.57 10.10 -3.59
C ASN A 142 8.24 10.14 -2.82
N GLU A 143 7.33 9.18 -3.03
CA GLU A 143 6.06 9.10 -2.30
C GLU A 143 6.33 9.01 -0.77
N PRO A 144 5.88 9.98 0.04
CA PRO A 144 6.27 10.06 1.46
C PRO A 144 5.44 9.16 2.39
N THR A 145 4.38 8.52 1.90
CA THR A 145 3.41 7.82 2.76
C THR A 145 3.81 6.38 3.04
N TYR A 146 4.76 6.18 3.97
CA TYR A 146 5.26 4.85 4.35
C TYR A 146 4.19 3.75 4.59
N PRO A 147 3.05 4.02 5.27
CA PRO A 147 2.01 3.00 5.46
C PRO A 147 1.37 2.54 4.15
N VAL A 148 1.37 3.38 3.11
CA VAL A 148 0.84 3.04 1.78
C VAL A 148 1.84 2.18 1.03
N TRP A 149 3.15 2.46 1.12
CA TRP A 149 4.24 1.62 0.60
C TRP A 149 4.10 0.18 1.11
N GLU A 150 4.19 0.02 2.43
CA GLU A 150 4.20 -1.29 3.08
C GLU A 150 2.83 -1.97 2.99
N GLY A 151 1.74 -1.22 3.15
CA GLY A 151 0.38 -1.77 3.07
C GLY A 151 0.06 -2.36 1.70
N ILE A 152 0.49 -1.71 0.61
CA ILE A 152 0.31 -2.26 -0.75
C ILE A 152 1.20 -3.49 -0.96
N ALA A 153 2.48 -3.41 -0.57
CA ALA A 153 3.40 -4.54 -0.70
C ALA A 153 2.91 -5.78 0.07
N SER A 154 2.40 -5.59 1.29
CA SER A 154 1.81 -6.67 2.09
C SER A 154 0.49 -7.20 1.55
N ALA A 155 -0.32 -6.38 0.87
CA ALA A 155 -1.48 -6.91 0.14
C ALA A 155 -1.06 -7.80 -1.03
N PHE A 156 0.11 -7.55 -1.65
CA PHE A 156 0.64 -8.43 -2.69
C PHE A 156 1.24 -9.72 -2.17
N GLU A 157 1.71 -9.80 -0.92
CA GLU A 157 2.00 -11.08 -0.28
C GLU A 157 0.75 -11.99 -0.35
N ILE A 158 -0.40 -11.42 0.02
CA ILE A 158 -1.70 -12.08 0.12
C ILE A 158 -2.24 -12.50 -1.25
N TRP A 159 -2.21 -11.59 -2.23
CA TRP A 159 -2.72 -11.91 -3.56
C TRP A 159 -1.81 -12.90 -4.31
N THR A 160 -0.48 -12.85 -4.10
CA THR A 160 0.48 -13.71 -4.79
C THR A 160 0.54 -15.11 -4.20
N PHE A 161 0.53 -15.20 -2.87
CA PHE A 161 0.70 -16.46 -2.14
C PHE A 161 -0.41 -16.63 -1.08
N PRO A 162 -1.66 -16.82 -1.50
CA PRO A 162 -2.82 -16.86 -0.59
C PRO A 162 -2.79 -18.05 0.38
N ASP A 163 -2.05 -19.11 0.06
CA ASP A 163 -1.90 -20.29 0.93
C ASP A 163 -0.84 -20.10 2.02
N ASP A 164 0.07 -19.13 1.87
CA ASP A 164 1.19 -18.85 2.80
C ASP A 164 0.89 -17.68 3.76
N ILE A 165 -0.39 -17.28 3.80
CA ILE A 165 -0.87 -16.03 4.38
C ILE A 165 -0.91 -15.97 5.91
N GLN A 166 -0.92 -17.13 6.58
CA GLN A 166 -1.17 -17.24 8.01
C GLN A 166 -0.20 -16.37 8.82
N LEU A 167 1.03 -16.26 8.36
CA LEU A 167 2.11 -15.52 9.00
C LEU A 167 1.95 -14.00 8.85
N THR A 168 1.60 -13.53 7.65
CA THR A 168 1.37 -12.10 7.38
C THR A 168 0.19 -11.60 8.21
N ILE A 169 -0.90 -12.36 8.31
CA ILE A 169 -2.09 -11.90 9.05
C ILE A 169 -1.87 -11.90 10.57
N ASP A 170 -1.28 -12.96 11.13
CA ASP A 170 -1.17 -13.13 12.58
C ASP A 170 -0.26 -12.06 13.22
N TYR A 171 0.76 -11.59 12.49
CA TYR A 171 1.67 -10.53 12.97
C TYR A 171 1.26 -9.12 12.55
N SER A 172 0.74 -8.97 11.34
CA SER A 172 0.66 -7.64 10.74
C SER A 172 -0.70 -6.99 10.89
N PHE A 173 -1.84 -7.65 11.12
CA PHE A 173 -3.14 -6.97 10.93
C PHE A 173 -3.74 -6.33 12.19
N SER A 174 -3.23 -6.67 13.38
CA SER A 174 -3.82 -6.22 14.66
C SER A 174 -3.56 -4.74 14.99
N ASP A 175 -2.44 -4.17 14.54
CA ASP A 175 -2.03 -2.81 14.90
C ASP A 175 -2.91 -1.73 14.24
N PHE A 176 -3.27 -1.88 12.96
CA PHE A 176 -4.23 -0.96 12.33
C PHE A 176 -5.60 -1.01 13.00
N GLN A 177 -6.04 -2.20 13.44
CA GLN A 177 -7.30 -2.38 14.19
C GLN A 177 -7.25 -1.86 15.62
N SER A 178 -6.06 -1.81 16.24
CA SER A 178 -5.88 -1.27 17.58
C SER A 178 -5.70 0.25 17.60
N ALA A 179 -5.27 0.87 16.51
CA ALA A 179 -5.22 2.32 16.30
C ALA A 179 -6.08 2.81 15.11
N PRO A 180 -7.41 2.63 15.18
CA PRO A 180 -8.30 3.15 14.14
C PRO A 180 -8.22 4.66 13.94
N TRP A 181 -7.91 5.40 15.01
CA TRP A 181 -7.80 6.86 15.02
C TRP A 181 -6.58 7.37 14.24
N ALA A 182 -5.56 6.54 14.00
CA ALA A 182 -4.35 6.95 13.29
C ALA A 182 -4.57 7.02 11.77
N GLY A 183 -5.27 6.05 11.19
CA GLY A 183 -5.57 6.01 9.75
C GLY A 183 -4.35 5.87 8.83
N LEU A 184 -4.56 6.02 7.52
CA LEU A 184 -3.56 5.77 6.48
C LEU A 184 -2.34 6.72 6.47
N LEU A 185 -2.51 7.96 6.96
CA LEU A 185 -1.46 8.98 6.90
C LEU A 185 -0.48 8.96 8.07
N ASN A 186 -0.56 7.98 8.96
CA ASN A 186 0.25 7.95 10.18
C ASN A 186 1.27 6.82 10.15
N GLN A 187 2.49 7.10 10.61
CA GLN A 187 3.59 6.14 10.60
C GLN A 187 3.82 5.61 12.01
N GLY A 188 3.99 4.30 12.15
CA GLY A 188 4.25 3.58 13.39
C GLY A 188 5.44 4.15 14.15
N ALA A 189 6.50 4.59 13.46
CA ALA A 189 7.65 5.24 14.10
C ALA A 189 7.26 6.47 14.96
N TYR A 190 6.25 7.24 14.54
CA TYR A 190 5.73 8.38 15.31
C TYR A 190 4.73 7.94 16.39
N LEU A 191 4.09 6.80 16.22
CA LEU A 191 3.18 6.22 17.21
C LEU A 191 3.94 5.54 18.35
N TRP A 192 5.14 5.00 18.10
CA TRP A 192 5.91 4.21 19.06
C TRP A 192 6.17 4.88 20.42
N PRO A 193 6.62 6.16 20.51
CA PRO A 193 6.95 6.77 21.80
C PRO A 193 5.76 6.76 22.77
N ARG A 194 4.55 6.98 22.24
CA ARG A 194 3.32 7.14 23.04
C ARG A 194 2.47 5.88 23.11
N PHE A 195 2.32 5.17 22.00
CA PHE A 195 1.35 4.07 21.85
C PHE A 195 1.99 2.70 21.72
N LYS A 196 3.32 2.62 21.59
CA LYS A 196 4.06 1.35 21.41
C LYS A 196 3.61 0.56 20.16
N MET A 197 3.10 1.26 19.16
CA MET A 197 2.86 0.72 17.82
C MET A 197 4.12 0.95 16.99
N GLY A 198 4.71 -0.13 16.50
CA GLY A 198 5.96 -0.12 15.72
C GLY A 198 5.68 -0.20 14.23
N GLY A 199 6.66 -0.71 13.47
CA GLY A 199 6.55 -0.90 12.02
C GLY A 199 5.40 -1.81 11.59
N SER A 200 4.92 -2.70 12.47
CA SER A 200 3.77 -3.58 12.22
C SER A 200 2.50 -2.80 11.84
N TYR A 201 2.36 -1.54 12.26
CA TYR A 201 1.24 -0.69 11.88
C TYR A 201 1.18 -0.47 10.36
N GLU A 202 2.31 -0.25 9.72
CA GLU A 202 2.39 -0.01 8.28
C GLU A 202 2.00 -1.26 7.47
N TYR A 203 2.48 -2.44 7.85
CA TYR A 203 2.06 -3.70 7.22
C TYR A 203 0.56 -4.00 7.43
N SER A 204 -0.01 -3.61 8.58
CA SER A 204 -1.45 -3.75 8.84
C SER A 204 -2.34 -3.00 7.86
N VAL A 205 -1.81 -1.96 7.19
CA VAL A 205 -2.57 -1.14 6.23
C VAL A 205 -2.95 -1.93 4.99
N ALA A 206 -2.42 -3.14 4.79
CA ALA A 206 -2.89 -4.09 3.77
C ALA A 206 -4.41 -4.34 3.81
N ILE A 207 -5.05 -4.27 4.98
CA ILE A 207 -6.52 -4.34 5.11
C ILE A 207 -7.22 -3.29 4.22
N TRP A 208 -6.67 -2.08 4.15
CA TRP A 208 -7.22 -1.03 3.30
C TRP A 208 -6.96 -1.31 1.82
N ALA A 209 -5.78 -1.80 1.44
CA ALA A 209 -5.49 -2.14 0.05
C ALA A 209 -6.39 -3.28 -0.47
N LEU A 210 -6.66 -4.30 0.36
CA LEU A 210 -7.62 -5.37 0.06
C LEU A 210 -9.05 -4.83 -0.10
N HIS A 211 -9.50 -3.96 0.82
CA HIS A 211 -10.81 -3.30 0.73
C HIS A 211 -10.94 -2.46 -0.55
N LEU A 212 -9.92 -1.64 -0.84
CA LEU A 212 -9.89 -0.78 -2.02
C LEU A 212 -10.06 -1.61 -3.28
N ASP A 213 -9.29 -2.69 -3.42
CA ASP A 213 -9.33 -3.51 -4.63
C ASP A 213 -10.61 -4.33 -4.77
N HIS A 214 -11.21 -4.77 -3.67
CA HIS A 214 -12.51 -5.43 -3.72
C HIS A 214 -13.62 -4.52 -4.27
N HIS A 215 -13.64 -3.24 -3.87
CA HIS A 215 -14.72 -2.32 -4.24
C HIS A 215 -14.48 -1.56 -5.55
N PHE A 216 -13.22 -1.32 -5.90
CA PHE A 216 -12.84 -0.46 -7.03
C PHE A 216 -12.00 -1.17 -8.09
N GLY A 217 -11.61 -2.43 -7.84
CA GLY A 217 -10.75 -3.23 -8.71
C GLY A 217 -11.37 -4.57 -9.09
N ASP A 218 -10.51 -5.57 -9.26
CA ASP A 218 -10.86 -6.92 -9.69
C ASP A 218 -10.65 -7.99 -8.60
N GLY A 219 -10.22 -7.59 -7.40
CA GLY A 219 -9.86 -8.49 -6.30
C GLY A 219 -8.46 -9.10 -6.43
N GLY A 220 -7.69 -8.75 -7.46
CA GLY A 220 -6.33 -9.24 -7.75
C GLY A 220 -5.25 -8.16 -7.69
N GLY A 221 -5.54 -6.99 -7.11
CA GLY A 221 -4.58 -5.90 -6.87
C GLY A 221 -4.57 -4.78 -7.92
N SER A 222 -5.49 -4.79 -8.89
CA SER A 222 -5.53 -3.77 -9.96
C SER A 222 -5.76 -2.34 -9.47
N SER A 223 -6.55 -2.14 -8.41
CA SER A 223 -6.72 -0.83 -7.78
C SER A 223 -5.49 -0.36 -7.03
N ALA A 224 -4.70 -1.28 -6.46
CA ALA A 224 -3.45 -0.92 -5.81
C ALA A 224 -2.42 -0.42 -6.83
N ALA A 225 -2.33 -1.09 -7.99
CA ALA A 225 -1.51 -0.62 -9.12
C ALA A 225 -1.98 0.75 -9.64
N ALA A 226 -3.29 0.89 -9.86
CA ALA A 226 -3.89 2.14 -10.32
C ALA A 226 -3.68 3.28 -9.31
N LEU A 227 -3.79 2.99 -8.01
CA LEU A 227 -3.52 3.95 -6.96
C LEU A 227 -2.07 4.38 -7.00
N TRP A 228 -1.12 3.46 -6.98
CA TRP A 228 0.30 3.80 -6.97
C TRP A 228 0.68 4.70 -8.16
N LEU A 229 0.18 4.39 -9.36
CA LEU A 229 0.38 5.23 -10.52
C LEU A 229 -0.27 6.61 -10.38
N ALA A 230 -1.40 6.70 -9.68
CA ALA A 230 -2.05 7.98 -9.37
C ALA A 230 -1.30 8.78 -8.29
N LEU A 231 -0.46 8.15 -7.47
CA LEU A 231 0.41 8.81 -6.48
C LEU A 231 1.69 9.39 -7.09
N ALA A 232 2.08 8.93 -8.29
CA ALA A 232 3.36 9.28 -8.88
C ALA A 232 3.64 10.78 -8.88
N GLN A 233 4.70 11.18 -8.17
CA GLN A 233 5.13 12.57 -8.08
C GLN A 233 5.68 13.06 -9.43
N ARG A 234 5.04 14.09 -10.00
CA ARG A 234 5.47 14.73 -11.26
C ARG A 234 6.32 15.96 -11.00
N GLY A 235 7.50 15.77 -10.43
CA GLY A 235 8.43 16.85 -10.06
C GLY A 235 8.27 17.31 -8.61
N ALA A 236 7.63 18.47 -8.35
CA ALA A 236 7.42 18.92 -6.98
C ALA A 236 6.34 18.06 -6.30
N ASN A 237 6.57 17.65 -5.05
CA ASN A 237 5.64 16.83 -4.28
C ASN A 237 4.31 17.57 -4.11
N THR A 238 3.32 17.19 -4.92
CA THR A 238 2.06 17.93 -5.09
C THR A 238 0.84 17.03 -5.08
N VAL A 239 1.03 15.72 -5.22
CA VAL A 239 -0.02 14.70 -5.14
C VAL A 239 0.20 13.96 -3.83
N ASP A 240 -0.84 13.81 -3.02
CA ASP A 240 -0.76 12.92 -1.85
C ASP A 240 -1.70 11.72 -2.00
N VAL A 241 -1.66 10.79 -1.04
CA VAL A 241 -2.54 9.61 -1.09
C VAL A 241 -4.02 9.93 -1.15
N ILE A 242 -4.43 11.09 -0.63
CA ILE A 242 -5.83 11.51 -0.71
C ILE A 242 -6.19 11.85 -2.17
N ASP A 243 -5.32 12.55 -2.88
CA ASP A 243 -5.51 12.86 -4.29
C ASP A 243 -5.53 11.60 -5.16
N GLY A 244 -4.60 10.66 -4.93
CA GLY A 244 -4.59 9.37 -5.62
C GLY A 244 -5.83 8.53 -5.34
N LEU A 245 -6.30 8.53 -4.09
CA LEU A 245 -7.55 7.87 -3.71
C LEU A 245 -8.76 8.50 -4.43
N ASP A 246 -8.81 9.82 -4.59
CA ASP A 246 -9.88 10.48 -5.34
C ASP A 246 -9.88 10.05 -6.81
N VAL A 247 -8.71 9.86 -7.42
CA VAL A 247 -8.59 9.37 -8.79
C VAL A 247 -9.14 7.95 -8.92
N VAL A 248 -8.80 7.05 -8.01
CA VAL A 248 -9.22 5.63 -8.07
C VAL A 248 -10.69 5.44 -7.68
N THR A 249 -11.13 6.12 -6.62
CA THR A 249 -12.44 5.87 -6.00
C THR A 249 -13.52 6.86 -6.43
N GLY A 250 -13.13 7.99 -7.01
CA GLY A 250 -14.00 9.12 -7.37
C GLY A 250 -14.43 9.99 -6.17
N ASP A 251 -14.34 9.48 -4.94
CA ASP A 251 -14.51 10.22 -3.68
C ASP A 251 -13.81 9.45 -2.54
N TRP A 252 -12.59 9.89 -2.18
CA TRP A 252 -11.77 9.24 -1.16
C TRP A 252 -12.48 9.17 0.20
N ARG A 253 -13.34 10.14 0.52
CA ARG A 253 -14.04 10.18 1.80
C ARG A 253 -15.06 9.08 1.87
N ASP A 254 -15.83 8.91 0.80
CA ASP A 254 -16.81 7.83 0.71
C ASP A 254 -16.13 6.45 0.78
N SER A 255 -14.95 6.32 0.18
CA SER A 255 -14.13 5.11 0.27
C SER A 255 -13.67 4.82 1.72
N LEU A 256 -13.04 5.80 2.41
CA LEU A 256 -12.59 5.60 3.80
C LEU A 256 -13.74 5.39 4.78
N LEU A 257 -14.91 5.99 4.52
CA LEU A 257 -16.13 5.74 5.28
C LEU A 257 -16.65 4.31 5.07
N SER A 258 -16.58 3.79 3.84
CA SER A 258 -16.91 2.39 3.54
C SER A 258 -15.94 1.43 4.21
N LEU A 259 -14.64 1.68 4.13
CA LEU A 259 -13.63 0.93 4.87
C LEU A 259 -13.96 0.93 6.37
N SER A 260 -14.20 2.10 6.93
CA SER A 260 -14.50 2.23 8.37
C SER A 260 -15.73 1.42 8.76
N ALA A 261 -16.75 1.37 7.90
CA ALA A 261 -17.93 0.56 8.16
C ALA A 261 -17.65 -0.94 8.15
N GLU A 262 -16.82 -1.43 7.24
CA GLU A 262 -16.49 -2.86 7.14
C GLU A 262 -15.45 -3.30 8.17
N ARG A 263 -14.60 -2.39 8.63
CA ARG A 263 -13.59 -2.65 9.68
C ARG A 263 -14.19 -3.17 10.99
N ILE A 264 -15.44 -2.84 11.29
CA ILE A 264 -16.15 -3.36 12.49
C ILE A 264 -16.52 -4.84 12.36
N LEU A 265 -16.59 -5.36 11.13
CA LEU A 265 -16.96 -6.74 10.83
C LEU A 265 -15.74 -7.67 10.88
N LEU A 266 -14.54 -7.10 10.79
CA LEU A 266 -13.29 -7.85 10.90
C LEU A 266 -13.18 -8.52 12.27
N GLY A 267 -12.77 -9.79 12.26
CA GLY A 267 -12.76 -10.65 13.44
C GLY A 267 -14.11 -11.09 13.97
N SER A 268 -15.17 -10.95 13.16
CA SER A 268 -16.49 -11.47 13.44
C SER A 268 -16.90 -12.57 12.46
N ALA A 269 -17.99 -13.28 12.76
CA ALA A 269 -18.59 -14.25 11.84
C ALA A 269 -19.11 -13.61 10.54
N ASP A 270 -19.34 -12.29 10.57
CA ASP A 270 -19.83 -11.48 9.45
C ASP A 270 -18.67 -10.79 8.69
N ALA A 271 -17.42 -11.24 8.89
CA ALA A 271 -16.25 -10.65 8.23
C ALA A 271 -16.42 -10.67 6.70
N PRO A 272 -15.98 -9.62 5.99
CA PRO A 272 -16.13 -9.55 4.54
C PRO A 272 -15.37 -10.66 3.82
N GLU A 273 -15.93 -11.12 2.69
CA GLU A 273 -15.35 -12.21 1.89
C GLU A 273 -13.99 -11.89 1.27
N TRP A 274 -13.69 -10.60 1.09
CA TRP A 274 -12.40 -10.15 0.55
C TRP A 274 -11.25 -10.29 1.56
N LEU A 275 -11.55 -10.53 2.83
CA LEU A 275 -10.54 -10.88 3.81
C LEU A 275 -10.32 -12.40 3.73
N PRO A 276 -9.16 -12.88 3.27
CA PRO A 276 -8.93 -14.28 2.91
C PRO A 276 -9.09 -15.28 4.07
N GLN A 277 -9.14 -14.82 5.34
CA GLN A 277 -9.40 -15.68 6.49
C GLN A 277 -10.17 -14.94 7.60
N GLN A 278 -11.17 -15.61 8.19
CA GLN A 278 -11.87 -15.10 9.37
C GLN A 278 -10.96 -15.20 10.60
N GLN A 279 -10.42 -14.06 11.03
CA GLN A 279 -9.46 -14.01 12.12
C GLN A 279 -10.04 -13.27 13.32
N THR A 280 -10.45 -14.01 14.35
CA THR A 280 -11.07 -13.46 15.58
C THR A 280 -10.18 -12.47 16.33
N GLN A 281 -8.89 -12.41 15.99
CA GLN A 281 -7.91 -11.51 16.58
C GLN A 281 -7.98 -10.07 16.01
N LEU A 282 -8.71 -9.85 14.91
CA LEU A 282 -8.83 -8.53 14.26
C LEU A 282 -9.89 -7.62 14.89
N GLN A 283 -10.11 -7.77 16.20
CA GLN A 283 -11.10 -6.97 16.90
C GLN A 283 -10.70 -5.50 16.91
N LEU A 284 -11.62 -4.68 16.40
CA LEU A 284 -11.48 -3.24 16.37
C LEU A 284 -11.55 -2.66 17.79
N THR A 285 -10.66 -1.72 18.08
CA THR A 285 -10.74 -0.97 19.35
C THR A 285 -11.92 -0.01 19.35
N ILE A 286 -12.79 -0.14 20.36
CA ILE A 286 -13.95 0.71 20.59
C ILE A 286 -13.59 1.76 21.66
N ASP A 287 -13.72 3.04 21.34
CA ASP A 287 -13.38 4.16 22.23
C ASP A 287 -14.44 4.37 23.32
N GLY A 288 -15.72 4.14 22.99
CA GLY A 288 -16.83 4.29 23.93
C GLY A 288 -17.92 3.24 23.75
N ALA A 289 -18.45 2.72 24.85
CA ALA A 289 -19.56 1.75 24.85
C ALA A 289 -20.75 2.32 25.63
N TYR A 290 -21.92 2.29 24.99
CA TYR A 290 -23.15 2.90 25.46
C TYR A 290 -24.35 1.97 25.19
N THR A 291 -25.50 2.38 25.70
CA THR A 291 -26.81 1.75 25.52
C THR A 291 -27.78 2.73 24.89
N GLN A 292 -28.92 2.24 24.38
CA GLN A 292 -29.99 3.12 23.89
C GLN A 292 -30.46 4.15 24.94
N ALA A 293 -30.40 3.79 26.23
CA ALA A 293 -30.81 4.67 27.33
C ALA A 293 -29.88 5.88 27.53
N ASP A 294 -28.66 5.83 26.98
CA ASP A 294 -27.69 6.92 27.07
C ASP A 294 -27.96 8.02 26.02
N LEU A 295 -28.85 7.78 25.05
CA LEU A 295 -29.14 8.74 23.98
C LEU A 295 -30.13 9.84 24.44
N PRO A 296 -29.90 11.13 24.07
CA PRO A 296 -28.77 11.65 23.30
C PRO A 296 -27.49 11.76 24.14
N LEU A 297 -26.36 11.35 23.56
CA LEU A 297 -25.04 11.42 24.20
C LEU A 297 -24.08 12.30 23.40
N THR A 298 -23.10 12.88 24.11
CA THR A 298 -21.92 13.48 23.50
C THR A 298 -20.71 12.64 23.88
N HIS A 299 -20.03 12.08 22.88
CA HIS A 299 -18.80 11.33 23.07
C HIS A 299 -17.59 12.26 22.85
N GLN A 300 -16.62 12.19 23.76
CA GLN A 300 -15.33 12.87 23.62
C GLN A 300 -14.28 11.78 23.39
N PRO A 301 -13.69 11.69 22.18
CA PRO A 301 -12.70 10.65 21.88
C PRO A 301 -11.53 10.68 22.86
N THR A 302 -11.09 9.52 23.29
CA THR A 302 -9.86 9.40 24.09
C THR A 302 -8.65 9.90 23.31
N ILE A 303 -8.65 9.65 21.99
CA ILE A 303 -7.69 10.17 21.03
C ILE A 303 -8.45 10.75 19.85
N MET A 304 -8.17 12.02 19.53
CA MET A 304 -8.75 12.65 18.35
C MET A 304 -8.26 11.94 17.09
N PRO A 305 -9.15 11.61 16.13
CA PRO A 305 -8.73 10.97 14.90
C PRO A 305 -7.89 11.93 14.05
N TYR A 306 -6.87 11.39 13.40
CA TYR A 306 -6.14 12.08 12.33
C TYR A 306 -7.00 12.12 11.06
N SER A 307 -6.55 12.83 10.02
CA SER A 307 -7.34 13.15 8.83
C SER A 307 -8.00 11.94 8.14
N THR A 308 -7.36 10.78 8.18
CA THR A 308 -7.84 9.50 7.60
C THR A 308 -8.20 8.46 8.65
N GLY A 309 -8.21 8.85 9.92
CA GLY A 309 -8.54 7.99 11.05
C GLY A 309 -10.04 8.02 11.38
N ALA A 310 -10.46 7.07 12.20
CA ALA A 310 -11.83 6.96 12.68
C ALA A 310 -11.88 6.68 14.19
N VAL A 311 -12.97 7.11 14.82
CA VAL A 311 -13.30 6.77 16.21
C VAL A 311 -14.54 5.90 16.19
N TYR A 312 -14.51 4.81 16.95
CA TYR A 312 -15.58 3.83 16.99
C TYR A 312 -16.26 3.85 18.35
N VAL A 313 -17.59 3.99 18.34
CA VAL A 313 -18.42 3.86 19.53
C VAL A 313 -19.43 2.74 19.32
N SER A 314 -19.70 1.98 20.38
CA SER A 314 -20.73 0.93 20.38
C SER A 314 -21.96 1.42 21.12
N VAL A 315 -23.14 1.26 20.53
CA VAL A 315 -24.43 1.49 21.19
C VAL A 315 -25.22 0.20 21.13
N THR A 316 -25.55 -0.34 22.30
CA THR A 316 -26.22 -1.65 22.44
C THR A 316 -27.64 -1.51 22.98
N GLY A 317 -28.41 -2.60 22.93
CA GLY A 317 -29.78 -2.62 23.45
C GLY A 317 -30.76 -1.75 22.66
N ILE A 318 -30.52 -1.59 21.35
CA ILE A 318 -31.42 -0.84 20.45
C ILE A 318 -32.67 -1.68 20.19
N GLU A 319 -33.81 -1.22 20.70
CA GLU A 319 -35.12 -1.82 20.47
C GLU A 319 -35.85 -1.11 19.31
N GLY A 320 -36.26 -1.90 18.30
CA GLY A 320 -37.00 -1.41 17.13
C GLY A 320 -36.13 -0.63 16.13
N ALA A 321 -36.80 0.01 15.17
CA ALA A 321 -36.11 0.85 14.19
C ALA A 321 -35.78 2.22 14.81
N VAL A 322 -34.49 2.52 14.94
CA VAL A 322 -34.00 3.80 15.47
C VAL A 322 -33.16 4.49 14.41
N ASP A 323 -33.51 5.74 14.08
CA ASP A 323 -32.66 6.63 13.31
C ASP A 323 -31.63 7.25 14.26
N ILE A 324 -30.35 6.91 14.11
CA ILE A 324 -29.25 7.55 14.83
C ILE A 324 -28.66 8.63 13.91
N GLU A 325 -28.65 9.87 14.40
CA GLU A 325 -28.00 11.00 13.75
C GLU A 325 -26.73 11.34 14.52
N VAL A 326 -25.61 11.48 13.80
CA VAL A 326 -24.33 11.91 14.36
C VAL A 326 -24.08 13.33 13.91
N GLU A 327 -23.93 14.23 14.88
CA GLU A 327 -23.45 15.58 14.67
C GLU A 327 -21.96 15.62 15.06
N ALA A 328 -21.12 16.10 14.15
CA ALA A 328 -19.70 16.32 14.38
C ALA A 328 -19.36 17.79 14.11
N ASP A 329 -18.37 18.33 14.82
CA ASP A 329 -17.94 19.72 14.65
C ASP A 329 -17.25 19.92 13.28
N ASP A 330 -17.21 21.19 12.82
CA ASP A 330 -16.87 21.62 11.46
C ASP A 330 -15.77 20.80 10.76
N GLY A 331 -16.15 20.06 9.71
CA GLY A 331 -15.24 19.38 8.78
C GLY A 331 -14.98 17.89 9.08
N GLN A 332 -15.56 17.35 10.15
CA GLN A 332 -15.49 15.92 10.48
C GLN A 332 -16.64 15.13 9.84
N TRP A 333 -16.36 13.87 9.50
CA TRP A 333 -17.30 12.94 8.87
C TRP A 333 -17.59 11.80 9.85
N GLY A 334 -18.84 11.36 9.93
CA GLY A 334 -19.25 10.26 10.79
C GLY A 334 -20.07 9.23 10.01
N VAL A 335 -19.84 7.96 10.31
CA VAL A 335 -20.69 6.85 9.86
C VAL A 335 -21.25 6.16 11.09
N VAL A 336 -22.55 5.88 11.05
CA VAL A 336 -23.20 4.99 12.02
C VAL A 336 -23.38 3.64 11.35
N VAL A 337 -22.87 2.60 12.00
CA VAL A 337 -23.14 1.22 11.62
C VAL A 337 -23.80 0.51 12.78
N ALA A 338 -24.92 -0.14 12.52
CA ALA A 338 -25.63 -0.94 13.52
C ALA A 338 -25.45 -2.42 13.18
N ARG A 339 -25.11 -3.23 14.19
CA ARG A 339 -24.99 -4.69 14.06
C ARG A 339 -26.31 -5.34 14.48
N GLY A 340 -26.89 -6.19 13.61
CA GLY A 340 -28.12 -6.95 13.90
C GLY A 340 -29.44 -6.34 13.41
N ALA A 341 -29.40 -5.26 12.62
CA ALA A 341 -30.55 -4.72 11.88
C ALA A 341 -30.12 -4.40 10.43
N GLU A 342 -31.06 -4.38 9.49
CA GLU A 342 -30.77 -3.92 8.11
C GLU A 342 -30.03 -2.57 8.14
N LEU A 343 -28.85 -2.53 7.53
CA LEU A 343 -28.03 -1.33 7.40
C LEU A 343 -28.85 -0.23 6.71
N SER A 344 -29.27 0.78 7.46
CA SER A 344 -29.93 1.98 6.93
C SER A 344 -29.15 3.23 7.32
N GLY A 345 -27.92 3.35 6.81
CA GLY A 345 -27.15 4.59 6.92
C GLY A 345 -27.73 5.65 6.00
N ARG A 346 -28.22 6.78 6.54
CA ARG A 346 -28.50 7.97 5.72
C ARG A 346 -27.27 8.86 5.64
N ARG A 347 -26.66 8.90 4.45
CA ARG A 347 -25.69 9.95 4.07
C ARG A 347 -26.38 11.31 4.11
N ARG A 348 -25.93 12.21 4.98
CA ARG A 348 -26.24 13.64 4.86
C ARG A 348 -24.96 14.46 4.84
N ARG A 349 -24.54 14.86 3.63
CA ARG A 349 -23.68 16.04 3.45
C ARG A 349 -24.47 17.26 3.94
N ARG A 350 -24.01 17.90 5.01
CA ARG A 350 -24.36 19.29 5.31
C ARG A 350 -23.09 20.11 5.49
N CYS A 351 -22.61 20.70 4.39
CA CYS A 351 -21.79 21.89 4.48
C CYS A 351 -22.72 23.06 4.83
N GLY A 352 -22.78 23.41 6.12
CA GLY A 352 -23.41 24.63 6.62
C GLY A 352 -24.87 24.51 7.08
N GLY A 353 -25.12 24.97 8.32
CA GLY A 353 -26.39 25.55 8.74
C GLY A 353 -27.25 24.72 9.70
N ARG A 354 -27.49 25.33 10.89
CA ARG A 354 -28.44 24.93 11.95
C ARG A 354 -29.80 24.44 11.43
N ALA A 355 -30.41 23.45 12.08
CA ALA A 355 -31.76 23.56 12.70
C ALA A 355 -32.40 22.23 13.15
N ARG A 356 -32.90 22.26 14.40
CA ARG A 356 -34.19 21.75 14.97
C ARG A 356 -34.79 20.43 14.46
N GLY A 357 -35.01 19.52 15.40
CA GLY A 357 -35.69 18.24 15.20
C GLY A 357 -37.18 18.35 14.84
N HIS A 358 -37.60 17.44 13.95
CA HIS A 358 -39.01 17.16 13.66
C HIS A 358 -39.28 15.66 13.82
N ARG A 359 -40.27 15.33 14.64
CA ARG A 359 -40.94 14.01 14.62
C ARG A 359 -41.68 13.86 13.29
N ARG A 360 -41.29 12.88 12.47
CA ARG A 360 -42.13 12.41 11.36
C ARG A 360 -43.04 11.30 11.86
N GLY A 361 -44.35 11.52 11.72
CA GLY A 361 -45.36 10.49 11.92
C GLY A 361 -45.27 9.41 10.83
N ALA A 362 -45.57 8.18 11.23
CA ALA A 362 -45.57 7.00 10.39
C ALA A 362 -46.55 7.15 9.20
N GLY A 363 -46.01 7.16 7.99
CA GLY A 363 -46.76 6.99 6.75
C GLY A 363 -46.20 5.78 6.01
N GLN A 364 -47.02 4.74 5.84
CA GLN A 364 -46.66 3.52 5.10
C GLN A 364 -46.24 3.85 3.65
N PRO A 365 -45.15 3.27 3.13
CA PRO A 365 -44.80 3.40 1.72
C PRO A 365 -45.64 2.44 0.86
N ARG A 366 -46.24 2.98 -0.21
CA ARG A 366 -46.79 2.17 -1.31
C ARG A 366 -45.65 1.72 -2.23
N PRO A 367 -45.66 0.48 -2.75
CA PRO A 367 -44.63 0.00 -3.66
C PRO A 367 -44.79 0.66 -5.04
N ARG A 368 -43.69 1.16 -5.61
CA ARG A 368 -43.58 1.51 -7.03
C ARG A 368 -43.00 0.32 -7.79
N PRO A 369 -43.47 0.03 -9.02
CA PRO A 369 -43.00 -1.11 -9.79
C PRO A 369 -41.62 -0.87 -10.39
N LEU A 370 -40.76 -1.89 -10.29
CA LEU A 370 -39.48 -2.00 -10.98
C LEU A 370 -39.70 -1.98 -12.50
N ARG A 371 -39.05 -1.05 -13.19
CA ARG A 371 -38.91 -1.08 -14.65
C ARG A 371 -37.70 -1.93 -15.01
N HIS A 372 -37.94 -3.04 -15.69
CA HIS A 372 -36.92 -3.84 -16.35
C HIS A 372 -36.22 -3.00 -17.44
N HIS A 373 -34.90 -2.83 -17.31
CA HIS A 373 -34.07 -2.37 -18.41
C HIS A 373 -33.80 -3.52 -19.38
N ARG A 374 -34.02 -3.20 -20.65
CA ARG A 374 -34.00 -4.04 -21.83
C ARG A 374 -32.54 -4.30 -22.23
N ARG A 375 -32.15 -5.58 -22.36
CA ARG A 375 -30.94 -6.01 -23.08
C ARG A 375 -30.98 -5.44 -24.51
N LEU A 376 -29.88 -4.83 -24.94
CA LEU A 376 -29.57 -4.59 -26.35
C LEU A 376 -28.44 -5.55 -26.72
N GLU A 377 -28.78 -6.54 -27.55
CA GLU A 377 -27.83 -7.37 -28.27
C GLU A 377 -27.48 -6.70 -29.61
N GLY A 378 -26.21 -6.84 -30.00
CA GLY A 378 -25.77 -6.81 -31.40
C GLY A 378 -24.60 -5.86 -31.70
N PRO A 379 -23.83 -6.10 -32.78
CA PRO A 379 -23.28 -7.39 -33.20
C PRO A 379 -21.76 -7.31 -33.47
N HIS A 380 -21.15 -8.50 -33.51
CA HIS A 380 -19.83 -8.82 -34.03
C HIS A 380 -19.39 -8.00 -35.25
N ARG A 381 -18.17 -7.43 -35.16
CA ARG A 381 -17.27 -7.26 -36.32
C ARG A 381 -15.84 -7.60 -35.92
N GLN A 382 -15.32 -8.70 -36.47
CA GLN A 382 -13.90 -8.96 -36.60
C GLN A 382 -13.27 -7.95 -37.57
N PRO A 383 -11.98 -7.62 -37.38
CA PRO A 383 -11.11 -7.37 -38.52
C PRO A 383 -9.97 -8.38 -38.59
N THR A 384 -9.73 -8.78 -39.82
CA THR A 384 -8.75 -9.74 -40.32
C THR A 384 -7.30 -9.29 -40.14
N ARG A 385 -6.44 -10.26 -39.78
CA ARG A 385 -4.98 -10.18 -39.89
C ARG A 385 -4.54 -9.99 -41.35
N ARG A 386 -3.50 -9.17 -41.58
CA ARG A 386 -2.37 -9.51 -42.46
C ARG A 386 -1.14 -8.62 -42.19
N PRO A 387 0.10 -9.14 -42.40
CA PRO A 387 1.35 -8.50 -41.98
C PRO A 387 2.10 -7.81 -43.13
N ALA A 388 2.94 -6.82 -42.79
CA ALA A 388 4.04 -6.31 -43.62
C ALA A 388 5.18 -5.92 -42.65
N ALA A 389 6.29 -6.67 -42.61
CA ALA A 389 7.44 -6.64 -43.52
C ALA A 389 8.41 -5.48 -43.24
N HIS A 390 9.58 -5.88 -42.71
CA HIS A 390 10.92 -5.30 -42.79
C HIS A 390 11.11 -3.86 -43.30
N HIS A 391 11.76 -3.04 -42.47
CA HIS A 391 12.81 -2.13 -42.95
C HIS A 391 14.05 -2.17 -42.05
N ARG A 392 15.15 -2.65 -42.64
CA ARG A 392 16.52 -2.46 -42.16
C ARG A 392 16.95 -1.03 -42.50
N GLY A 393 17.53 -0.32 -41.54
CA GLY A 393 18.23 0.95 -41.75
C GLY A 393 19.53 0.96 -40.95
N ARG A 394 20.65 0.78 -41.65
CA ARG A 394 22.02 0.94 -41.14
C ARG A 394 22.45 2.42 -41.20
N GLY A 395 23.31 2.81 -40.27
CA GLY A 395 24.24 3.95 -40.40
C GLY A 395 24.16 4.90 -39.20
N ALA A 396 25.23 5.44 -38.63
CA ALA A 396 26.64 5.38 -38.97
C ALA A 396 27.47 5.83 -37.75
N ARG A 397 28.70 5.33 -37.69
CA ARG A 397 29.79 5.77 -36.81
C ARG A 397 30.03 7.28 -36.90
N ARG A 398 30.45 7.91 -35.80
CA ARG A 398 31.56 8.87 -35.82
C ARG A 398 32.30 8.99 -34.50
N HIS A 399 33.61 9.13 -34.66
CA HIS A 399 34.68 9.15 -33.68
C HIS A 399 34.90 10.51 -33.00
N GLY A 400 35.59 10.46 -31.86
CA GLY A 400 36.57 11.46 -31.39
C GLY A 400 36.09 12.23 -30.15
N ARG A 401 36.90 12.54 -29.14
CA ARG A 401 38.36 12.55 -29.00
C ARG A 401 38.72 12.64 -27.51
N HIS A 402 39.95 12.23 -27.23
CA HIS A 402 40.77 12.41 -26.02
C HIS A 402 40.62 13.70 -25.21
N GLY A 403 40.76 13.54 -23.88
CA GLY A 403 41.29 14.56 -22.96
C GLY A 403 41.93 13.89 -21.73
N LYS A 404 43.26 14.00 -21.60
CA LYS A 404 44.11 13.49 -20.51
C LYS A 404 44.23 14.51 -19.35
N TYR A 405 44.74 13.99 -18.21
CA TYR A 405 45.29 14.68 -17.03
C TYR A 405 44.24 15.19 -16.03
N GLY A 406 44.27 14.92 -14.72
CA GLY A 406 45.26 14.29 -13.85
C GLY A 406 45.25 15.03 -12.50
N ARG A 407 45.30 14.32 -11.36
CA ARG A 407 46.10 14.66 -10.15
C ARG A 407 45.64 13.86 -8.94
N HIS A 408 46.59 13.10 -8.41
CA HIS A 408 46.64 12.56 -7.06
C HIS A 408 46.34 13.63 -5.99
N ARG A 409 45.50 13.29 -5.02
CA ARG A 409 45.56 13.87 -3.67
C ARG A 409 45.78 12.77 -2.64
N ARG A 410 46.80 12.99 -1.82
CA ARG A 410 47.32 12.11 -0.77
C ARG A 410 46.39 12.12 0.44
N HIS A 411 46.15 10.93 1.00
CA HIS A 411 45.62 10.75 2.35
C HIS A 411 46.54 11.38 3.40
N ARG A 412 45.94 12.13 4.33
CA ARG A 412 46.52 12.45 5.65
C ARG A 412 45.78 11.60 6.70
N PRO A 413 46.47 10.94 7.64
CA PRO A 413 45.80 10.28 8.75
C PRO A 413 45.47 11.29 9.87
N PRO A 414 44.39 11.07 10.65
CA PRO A 414 44.06 11.91 11.79
C PRO A 414 44.96 11.66 13.00
N ARG A 415 45.28 12.76 13.70
CA ARG A 415 46.06 12.83 14.94
C ARG A 415 45.28 12.24 16.11
N ARG A 416 45.95 11.36 16.88
CA ARG A 416 45.56 10.96 18.25
C ARG A 416 45.45 12.19 19.16
N GLN A 417 44.29 12.41 19.78
CA GLN A 417 44.16 13.24 20.98
C GLN A 417 44.30 12.36 22.22
N ARG A 418 45.24 12.75 23.09
CA ARG A 418 45.41 12.24 24.46
C ARG A 418 44.28 12.79 25.33
N ARG A 419 43.57 11.92 26.05
CA ARG A 419 42.77 12.32 27.23
C ARG A 419 43.72 12.47 28.43
N GLY A 420 43.75 13.66 29.00
CA GLY A 420 44.29 13.94 30.32
C GLY A 420 43.17 13.82 31.35
N ALA A 421 43.52 13.32 32.53
CA ALA A 421 42.68 13.20 33.71
C ALA A 421 42.29 14.56 34.29
N GLY A 422 41.11 14.59 34.91
CA GLY A 422 40.55 15.67 35.72
C GLY A 422 39.24 15.17 36.30
#